data_AF-A0A212ACQ6-F1
#
_entry.id   AF-A0A212ACQ6-F1
#
_cell.length_a   1.000
_cell.length_b   1.000
_cell.length_c   1.000
_cell.angle_alpha   90.00
_cell.angle_beta   90.00
_cell.angle_gamma   90.00
#
_symmetry.space_group_name_H-M   'P 1'
#
loop_
_entity.id
_entity.type
_entity.pdbx_description
1 polymer ?
#
loop_
_entity_poly.entity_id
_entity_poly.type
_entity_poly.pdbx_seq_one_letter_code
_entity_poly.pdbx_strand_id
1 'polypeptide(L)'
;MTVKEHFESRDWERITALPMLVGVAVTAADPSGLWGAIKESAAMASELRRAKANPEDNDLIAAVVAAYDSADERQVVTEILRAEVRNRKPPEIVEDIVAEVERLMLLATVKLPDEAPGFGRWLIEIARQVAEAATEGGFLGFGGEPVSPEERATLDRLALAIRVGRA
;
A
#
# COMPACT_ATOMS: atom_id res chain seq x y z
N MET A 1 -24.38 7.64 -6.30
CA MET A 1 -23.08 8.24 -5.97
C MET A 1 -22.02 7.19 -6.20
N THR A 2 -20.92 7.58 -6.83
CA THR A 2 -19.74 6.70 -6.94
C THR A 2 -18.92 6.82 -5.66
N VAL A 3 -18.20 5.77 -5.26
CA VAL A 3 -17.31 5.77 -4.09
C VAL A 3 -16.39 6.99 -4.04
N LYS A 4 -15.84 7.39 -5.21
CA LYS A 4 -14.95 8.55 -5.34
C LYS A 4 -15.59 9.86 -4.87
N GLU A 5 -16.89 10.05 -5.04
CA GLU A 5 -17.62 11.27 -4.65
C GLU A 5 -17.70 11.46 -3.13
N HIS A 6 -17.38 10.44 -2.33
CA HIS A 6 -17.32 10.54 -0.87
C HIS A 6 -16.05 11.24 -0.35
N PHE A 7 -15.04 11.41 -1.21
CA PHE A 7 -13.73 11.93 -0.85
C PHE A 7 -13.42 13.25 -1.57
N GLU A 8 -12.62 14.10 -0.94
CA GLU A 8 -11.96 15.19 -1.63
C GLU A 8 -10.94 14.64 -2.63
N SER A 9 -10.69 15.36 -3.73
CA SER A 9 -9.79 14.88 -4.80
C SER A 9 -8.42 14.42 -4.27
N ARG A 10 -7.83 15.20 -3.36
CA ARG A 10 -6.53 14.89 -2.76
C ARG A 10 -6.56 13.64 -1.87
N ASP A 11 -7.65 13.43 -1.13
CA ASP A 11 -7.80 12.24 -0.31
C ASP A 11 -8.06 11.00 -1.16
N TRP A 12 -8.81 11.13 -2.26
CA TRP A 12 -8.99 10.06 -3.24
C TRP A 12 -7.66 9.62 -3.86
N GLU A 13 -6.84 10.58 -4.32
CA GLU A 13 -5.51 10.29 -4.86
C GLU A 13 -4.62 9.54 -3.87
N ARG A 14 -4.75 9.84 -2.58
CA ARG A 14 -3.98 9.16 -1.53
C ARG A 14 -4.56 7.79 -1.19
N ILE A 15 -5.88 7.64 -1.15
CA ILE A 15 -6.56 6.34 -0.99
C ILE A 15 -6.18 5.38 -2.12
N THR A 16 -6.14 5.85 -3.37
CA THR A 16 -5.73 5.02 -4.50
C THR A 16 -4.24 4.68 -4.48
N ALA A 17 -3.41 5.47 -3.79
CA ALA A 17 -1.99 5.16 -3.60
C ALA A 17 -1.71 4.18 -2.44
N LEU A 18 -2.61 4.05 -1.46
CA LEU A 18 -2.41 3.21 -0.26
C LEU A 18 -1.97 1.77 -0.55
N PRO A 19 -2.57 1.03 -1.50
CA PRO A 19 -2.14 -0.33 -1.83
C PRO A 19 -0.65 -0.42 -2.16
N MET A 20 -0.11 0.56 -2.88
CA MET A 20 1.29 0.62 -3.24
C MET A 20 2.16 1.10 -2.08
N LEU A 21 1.68 2.08 -1.31
CA LEU A 21 2.39 2.63 -0.16
C LEU A 21 2.62 1.57 0.92
N VAL A 22 1.63 0.73 1.25
CA VAL A 22 1.83 -0.34 2.25
C VAL A 22 2.91 -1.35 1.82
N GLY A 23 3.04 -1.64 0.53
CA GLY A 23 4.14 -2.44 -0.01
C GLY A 23 5.49 -1.74 0.08
N VAL A 24 5.53 -0.43 -0.18
CA VAL A 24 6.74 0.39 0.00
C VAL A 24 7.16 0.42 1.46
N ALA A 25 6.24 0.54 2.41
CA ALA A 25 6.56 0.51 3.84
C ALA A 25 7.24 -0.80 4.24
N VAL A 26 6.70 -1.95 3.82
CA VAL A 26 7.32 -3.26 4.08
C VAL A 26 8.73 -3.34 3.48
N THR A 27 8.90 -2.94 2.23
CA THR A 27 10.22 -2.98 1.58
C THR A 27 11.20 -1.97 2.17
N ALA A 28 10.71 -0.86 2.73
CA ALA A 28 11.53 0.13 3.41
C ALA A 28 11.97 -0.34 4.81
N ALA A 29 11.21 -1.22 5.45
CA ALA A 29 11.52 -1.76 6.76
C ALA A 29 12.78 -2.61 6.75
N ASP A 30 12.95 -3.41 5.70
CA ASP A 30 14.16 -4.18 5.42
C ASP A 30 14.61 -3.88 3.97
N PRO A 31 15.42 -2.84 3.76
CA PRO A 31 15.79 -2.37 2.41
C PRO A 31 16.76 -3.31 1.67
N SER A 32 16.83 -4.59 2.02
CA SER A 32 17.65 -5.58 1.32
C SER A 32 17.09 -5.91 -0.07
N GLY A 33 17.96 -6.22 -1.04
CA GLY A 33 17.66 -6.79 -2.37
C GLY A 33 16.86 -5.94 -3.36
N LEU A 34 15.68 -5.43 -2.96
CA LEU A 34 14.68 -4.80 -3.82
C LEU A 34 14.59 -3.27 -3.64
N TRP A 35 15.14 -2.70 -2.56
CA TRP A 35 15.08 -1.25 -2.31
C TRP A 35 15.78 -0.41 -3.38
N GLY A 36 16.91 -0.91 -3.90
CA GLY A 36 17.60 -0.29 -5.04
C GLY A 36 16.71 -0.25 -6.27
N ALA A 37 16.01 -1.36 -6.55
CA ALA A 37 15.01 -1.42 -7.61
C ALA A 37 13.87 -0.44 -7.32
N ILE A 38 13.26 -0.38 -6.14
CA ILE A 38 12.18 0.61 -5.85
C ILE A 38 12.61 2.06 -6.10
N LYS A 39 13.86 2.40 -5.76
CA LYS A 39 14.44 3.73 -6.04
C LYS A 39 14.61 4.00 -7.53
N GLU A 40 14.97 2.98 -8.31
CA GLU A 40 15.30 3.07 -9.74
C GLU A 40 14.07 2.86 -10.64
N SER A 41 13.27 1.84 -10.35
CA SER A 41 11.99 1.48 -10.94
C SER A 41 10.85 2.15 -10.16
N ALA A 42 10.78 3.47 -10.30
CA ALA A 42 9.59 4.24 -9.94
C ALA A 42 8.39 3.98 -10.89
N ALA A 43 8.20 2.71 -11.25
CA ALA A 43 7.17 2.10 -12.04
C ALA A 43 6.80 0.75 -11.40
N MET A 44 6.59 0.74 -10.07
CA MET A 44 6.02 -0.36 -9.28
C MET A 44 4.61 -0.82 -9.72
N ALA A 45 4.10 -0.27 -10.84
CA ALA A 45 2.76 -0.49 -11.34
C ALA A 45 2.52 -1.89 -11.93
N SER A 46 3.56 -2.69 -12.23
CA SER A 46 3.39 -4.00 -12.89
C SER A 46 3.21 -5.18 -11.94
N GLU A 47 3.86 -5.19 -10.78
CA GLU A 47 3.75 -6.32 -9.84
C GLU A 47 2.49 -6.23 -8.97
N LEU A 48 2.04 -5.03 -8.61
CA LEU A 48 0.75 -4.86 -7.90
C LEU A 48 -0.47 -5.31 -8.72
N ARG A 49 -0.37 -5.34 -10.05
CA ARG A 49 -1.44 -5.90 -10.91
C ARG A 49 -1.72 -7.39 -10.65
N ARG A 50 -0.82 -8.11 -9.96
CA ARG A 50 -1.02 -9.51 -9.55
C ARG A 50 -1.76 -9.64 -8.22
N ALA A 51 -1.73 -8.62 -7.35
CA ALA A 51 -2.50 -8.57 -6.13
C ALA A 51 -3.95 -8.11 -6.40
N LYS A 52 -4.63 -8.76 -7.34
CA LYS A 52 -6.07 -8.55 -7.53
C LYS A 52 -6.80 -9.26 -6.40
N ALA A 53 -7.33 -8.49 -5.45
CA ALA A 53 -8.45 -8.96 -4.65
C ALA A 53 -9.64 -9.27 -5.58
N ASN A 54 -10.56 -10.12 -5.12
CA ASN A 54 -11.89 -10.22 -5.68
C ASN A 54 -12.61 -8.89 -5.40
N PRO A 55 -12.75 -7.98 -6.38
CA PRO A 55 -13.33 -6.66 -6.16
C PRO A 55 -14.85 -6.72 -5.97
N GLU A 56 -15.45 -7.90 -6.16
CA GLU A 56 -16.90 -8.10 -6.26
C GLU A 56 -17.65 -7.91 -4.93
N ASP A 57 -16.94 -7.87 -3.79
CA ASP A 57 -17.54 -7.76 -2.45
C ASP A 57 -17.22 -6.43 -1.72
N ASN A 58 -16.55 -5.47 -2.37
CA ASN A 58 -16.21 -4.20 -1.74
C ASN A 58 -16.07 -3.06 -2.77
N ASP A 59 -17.01 -2.12 -2.74
CA ASP A 59 -17.10 -1.04 -3.72
C ASP A 59 -15.87 -0.10 -3.67
N LEU A 60 -15.27 0.08 -2.48
CA LEU A 60 -14.06 0.89 -2.34
C LEU A 60 -12.85 0.24 -3.01
N ILE A 61 -12.66 -1.06 -2.81
CA ILE A 61 -11.62 -1.83 -3.50
C ILE A 61 -11.86 -1.79 -5.02
N ALA A 62 -13.10 -2.02 -5.47
CA ALA A 62 -13.43 -1.97 -6.90
C ALA A 62 -13.10 -0.61 -7.53
N ALA A 63 -13.43 0.49 -6.85
CA ALA A 63 -13.13 1.84 -7.32
C ALA A 63 -11.63 2.14 -7.35
N VAL A 64 -10.86 1.68 -6.34
CA VAL A 64 -9.39 1.82 -6.33
C VAL A 64 -8.73 0.98 -7.42
N VAL A 65 -9.23 -0.22 -7.70
CA VAL A 65 -8.74 -1.04 -8.80
C VAL A 65 -9.04 -0.38 -10.15
N ALA A 66 -10.26 0.14 -10.34
CA ALA A 66 -10.66 0.83 -11.56
C ALA A 66 -9.87 2.13 -11.80
N ALA A 67 -9.45 2.82 -10.73
CA ALA A 67 -8.56 3.98 -10.82
C ALA A 67 -7.26 3.65 -11.59
N TYR A 68 -6.71 2.44 -11.40
CA TYR A 68 -5.50 2.02 -12.10
C TYR A 68 -5.68 1.74 -13.59
N ASP A 69 -6.91 1.67 -14.11
CA ASP A 69 -7.14 1.57 -15.55
C ASP A 69 -6.99 2.94 -16.25
N SER A 70 -7.14 4.04 -15.50
CA SER A 70 -6.89 5.40 -15.98
C SER A 70 -5.38 5.68 -16.10
N ALA A 71 -4.95 6.27 -17.21
CA ALA A 71 -3.56 6.73 -17.37
C ALA A 71 -3.23 7.87 -16.39
N ASP A 72 -4.15 8.81 -16.22
CA ASP A 72 -3.95 9.99 -15.37
C ASP A 72 -3.87 9.60 -13.89
N GLU A 73 -4.79 8.76 -13.39
CA GLU A 73 -4.75 8.33 -11.99
C GLU A 73 -3.51 7.46 -11.70
N ARG A 74 -3.08 6.60 -12.65
CA ARG A 74 -1.81 5.89 -12.54
C ARG A 74 -0.61 6.83 -12.46
N GLN A 75 -0.60 7.91 -13.23
CA GLN A 75 0.48 8.88 -13.19
C GLN A 75 0.53 9.57 -11.82
N VAL A 76 -0.62 10.00 -11.29
CA VAL A 76 -0.69 10.62 -9.95
C VAL A 76 -0.18 9.67 -8.87
N VAL A 77 -0.61 8.41 -8.87
CA VAL A 77 -0.13 7.41 -7.91
C VAL A 77 1.38 7.19 -8.03
N THR A 78 1.91 7.15 -9.26
CA THR A 78 3.34 7.03 -9.52
C THR A 78 4.12 8.24 -8.97
N GLU A 79 3.58 9.46 -9.12
CA GLU A 79 4.18 10.68 -8.60
C GLU A 79 4.16 10.71 -7.06
N ILE A 80 3.07 10.27 -6.44
CA ILE A 80 2.97 10.11 -4.97
C ILE A 80 4.06 9.17 -4.47
N LEU A 81 4.21 7.98 -5.07
CA LEU A 81 5.23 7.01 -4.66
C LEU A 81 6.65 7.55 -4.83
N ARG A 82 6.91 8.25 -5.94
CA ARG A 82 8.20 8.90 -6.19
C ARG A 82 8.52 9.95 -5.13
N ALA A 83 7.55 10.77 -4.77
CA ALA A 83 7.71 11.79 -3.76
C ALA A 83 7.97 11.13 -2.38
N GLU A 84 7.29 10.02 -2.10
CA GLU A 84 7.43 9.30 -0.83
C GLU A 84 8.85 8.78 -0.61
N VAL A 85 9.49 8.21 -1.64
CA VAL A 85 10.81 7.56 -1.50
C VAL A 85 12.01 8.47 -1.79
N ARG A 86 11.81 9.58 -2.51
CA ARG A 86 12.91 10.41 -3.01
C ARG A 86 13.66 11.10 -1.88
N ASN A 87 14.97 10.86 -1.80
CA ASN A 87 15.90 11.50 -0.85
C ASN A 87 15.52 11.31 0.63
N ARG A 88 14.76 10.26 0.95
CA ARG A 88 14.29 9.97 2.30
C ARG A 88 14.92 8.70 2.85
N LYS A 89 15.04 8.62 4.18
CA LYS A 89 15.57 7.42 4.83
C LYS A 89 14.47 6.37 4.97
N PRO A 90 14.77 5.08 4.81
CA PRO A 90 13.75 4.03 4.90
C PRO A 90 12.90 4.08 6.20
N PRO A 91 13.47 4.32 7.40
CA PRO A 91 12.66 4.46 8.61
C PRO A 91 11.66 5.62 8.56
N GLU A 92 12.04 6.76 7.97
CA GLU A 92 11.14 7.93 7.83
C GLU A 92 9.97 7.62 6.90
N ILE A 93 10.21 6.80 5.87
CA ILE A 93 9.20 6.36 4.90
C ILE A 93 8.19 5.43 5.59
N VAL A 94 8.66 4.50 6.42
CA VAL A 94 7.78 3.62 7.20
C VAL A 94 6.89 4.44 8.13
N GLU A 95 7.46 5.38 8.88
CA GLU A 95 6.70 6.26 9.80
C GLU A 95 5.59 7.03 9.07
N ASP A 96 5.92 7.71 7.97
CA ASP A 96 4.96 8.54 7.25
C ASP A 96 3.86 7.71 6.59
N ILE A 97 4.18 6.55 6.02
CA ILE A 97 3.18 5.68 5.42
C ILE A 97 2.25 5.11 6.49
N VAL A 98 2.76 4.71 7.66
CA VAL A 98 1.92 4.23 8.77
C VAL A 98 0.96 5.33 9.23
N ALA A 99 1.44 6.57 9.36
CA ALA A 99 0.60 7.71 9.72
C ALA A 99 -0.47 8.04 8.66
N GLU A 100 -0.12 7.97 7.37
CA GLU A 100 -1.05 8.21 6.27
C GLU A 100 -2.12 7.10 6.18
N VAL A 101 -1.74 5.85 6.40
CA VAL A 101 -2.67 4.71 6.51
C VAL A 101 -3.66 4.95 7.64
N GLU A 102 -3.21 5.34 8.83
CA GLU A 102 -4.09 5.63 9.96
C GLU A 102 -5.10 6.74 9.62
N ARG A 103 -4.59 7.87 9.11
CA ARG A 103 -5.41 9.04 8.72
C ARG A 103 -6.49 8.68 7.70
N LEU A 104 -6.11 7.95 6.65
CA LEU A 104 -7.02 7.62 5.57
C LEU A 104 -7.99 6.50 5.92
N MET A 105 -7.60 5.57 6.80
CA MET A 105 -8.51 4.57 7.32
C MET A 105 -9.57 5.19 8.23
N LEU A 106 -9.20 6.16 9.08
CA LEU A 106 -10.19 6.96 9.83
C LEU A 106 -11.17 7.66 8.89
N LEU A 107 -10.65 8.31 7.85
CA LEU A 107 -11.49 8.97 6.84
C LEU A 107 -12.43 7.97 6.14
N ALA A 108 -11.90 6.82 5.70
CA ALA A 108 -12.69 5.78 5.05
C ALA A 108 -13.79 5.24 5.97
N THR A 109 -13.53 5.02 7.25
CA THR A 109 -14.55 4.57 8.22
C THR A 109 -15.66 5.61 8.41
N VAL A 110 -15.33 6.90 8.41
CA VAL A 110 -16.34 7.96 8.52
C VAL A 110 -17.19 8.06 7.24
N LYS A 111 -16.56 7.90 6.06
CA LYS A 111 -17.21 8.12 4.76
C LYS A 111 -17.93 6.90 4.21
N LEU A 112 -17.39 5.71 4.47
CA LEU A 112 -17.76 4.40 3.93
C LEU A 112 -17.60 3.31 5.03
N PRO A 113 -18.39 3.37 6.12
CA PRO A 113 -18.22 2.48 7.28
C PRO A 113 -18.34 0.98 6.95
N ASP A 114 -19.15 0.64 5.94
CA ASP A 114 -19.35 -0.76 5.51
C ASP A 114 -18.17 -1.28 4.68
N GLU A 115 -17.50 -0.40 3.93
CA GLU A 115 -16.40 -0.76 3.02
C GLU A 115 -15.03 -0.73 3.71
N ALA A 116 -14.84 0.20 4.66
CA ALA A 116 -13.55 0.43 5.30
C ALA A 116 -12.94 -0.84 5.95
N PRO A 117 -13.70 -1.71 6.65
CA PRO A 117 -13.14 -2.92 7.21
C PRO A 117 -12.57 -3.87 6.15
N GLY A 118 -13.24 -3.99 4.99
CA GLY A 118 -12.80 -4.81 3.86
C GLY A 118 -11.56 -4.24 3.19
N PHE A 119 -11.58 -2.92 2.90
CA PHE A 119 -10.43 -2.21 2.35
C PHE A 119 -9.18 -2.35 3.23
N GLY A 120 -9.32 -2.20 4.56
CA GLY A 120 -8.21 -2.40 5.49
C GLY A 120 -7.66 -3.83 5.52
N ARG A 121 -8.50 -4.86 5.37
CA ARG A 121 -8.02 -6.25 5.25
C ARG A 121 -7.20 -6.44 3.98
N TRP A 122 -7.68 -5.88 2.87
CA TRP A 122 -6.99 -5.95 1.58
C TRP A 122 -5.62 -5.27 1.61
N LEU A 123 -5.49 -4.10 2.24
CA LEU A 123 -4.19 -3.43 2.40
C LEU A 123 -3.18 -4.30 3.17
N ILE A 124 -3.60 -4.97 4.25
CA ILE A 124 -2.74 -5.89 5.00
C ILE A 124 -2.36 -7.12 4.18
N GLU A 125 -3.29 -7.68 3.40
CA GLU A 125 -3.00 -8.79 2.51
C GLU A 125 -1.94 -8.43 1.47
N ILE A 126 -2.01 -7.23 0.89
CA ILE A 126 -0.98 -6.74 -0.05
C ILE A 126 0.37 -6.60 0.66
N ALA A 127 0.42 -5.94 1.82
CA ALA A 127 1.65 -5.75 2.57
C ALA A 127 2.30 -7.11 2.90
N ARG A 128 1.49 -8.09 3.29
CA ARG A 128 1.94 -9.46 3.57
C ARG A 128 2.47 -10.16 2.32
N GLN A 129 1.76 -10.06 1.19
CA GLN A 129 2.23 -10.63 -0.08
C GLN A 129 3.56 -10.04 -0.51
N VAL A 130 3.79 -8.74 -0.29
CA VAL A 130 5.08 -8.10 -0.58
C VAL A 130 6.20 -8.65 0.30
N ALA A 131 5.97 -8.80 1.60
CA ALA A 131 6.94 -9.40 2.52
C ALA A 131 7.28 -10.86 2.11
N GLU A 132 6.26 -11.65 1.78
CA GLU A 132 6.43 -13.05 1.38
C GLU A 132 7.11 -13.18 0.00
N ALA A 133 6.81 -12.28 -0.94
CA ALA A 133 7.44 -12.27 -2.26
C ALA A 133 8.95 -11.93 -2.19
N ALA A 134 9.36 -11.08 -1.25
CA ALA A 134 10.78 -10.81 -1.01
C ALA A 134 11.51 -12.08 -0.52
N THR A 135 10.85 -12.91 0.30
CA THR A 135 11.36 -14.23 0.73
C THR A 135 11.47 -15.22 -0.44
N GLU A 136 10.49 -15.29 -1.34
CA GLU A 136 10.51 -16.23 -2.47
C GLU A 136 11.44 -15.78 -3.62
N GLY A 137 11.66 -14.48 -3.76
CA GLY A 137 12.36 -13.83 -4.88
C GLY A 137 13.85 -13.55 -4.66
N GLY A 138 14.48 -14.12 -3.62
CA GLY A 138 15.92 -13.95 -3.34
C GLY A 138 16.76 -14.08 -4.62
N PHE A 139 17.56 -13.04 -4.92
CA PHE A 139 18.20 -12.62 -6.18
C PHE A 139 18.70 -13.68 -7.20
N LEU A 140 18.76 -14.99 -6.91
CA LEU A 140 19.12 -16.06 -7.83
C LEU A 140 18.44 -17.42 -7.54
N GLY A 141 17.23 -17.45 -6.95
CA GLY A 141 16.56 -18.71 -6.60
C GLY A 141 17.18 -19.45 -5.40
N PHE A 142 17.96 -18.74 -4.61
CA PHE A 142 18.32 -19.16 -3.25
C PHE A 142 17.29 -18.51 -2.33
N GLY A 143 16.40 -19.34 -1.77
CA GLY A 143 15.29 -18.90 -0.92
C GLY A 143 15.75 -17.85 0.09
N GLY A 144 15.03 -16.73 0.12
CA GLY A 144 15.23 -15.67 1.08
C GLY A 144 14.90 -16.13 2.49
N GLU A 145 15.34 -15.34 3.46
CA GLU A 145 15.00 -15.52 4.86
C GLU A 145 13.48 -15.31 5.05
N PRO A 146 12.80 -16.07 5.93
CA PRO A 146 11.42 -15.78 6.28
C PRO A 146 11.29 -14.31 6.70
N VAL A 147 10.14 -13.69 6.37
CA VAL A 147 9.76 -12.29 6.73
C VAL A 147 10.54 -11.77 7.94
N SER A 148 11.36 -10.75 7.73
CA SER A 148 12.32 -10.30 8.72
C SER A 148 11.64 -9.71 9.96
N PRO A 149 12.34 -9.61 11.11
CA PRO A 149 11.79 -8.95 12.30
C PRO A 149 11.30 -7.52 12.03
N GLU A 150 12.00 -6.78 11.16
CA GLU A 150 11.68 -5.41 10.77
C GLU A 150 10.43 -5.34 9.89
N GLU A 151 10.30 -6.25 8.91
CA GLU A 151 9.09 -6.38 8.09
C GLU A 151 7.89 -6.79 8.95
N ARG A 152 8.08 -7.75 9.87
CA ARG A 152 7.04 -8.17 10.82
C ARG A 152 6.57 -7.01 11.69
N ALA A 153 7.50 -6.25 12.25
CA ALA A 153 7.16 -5.07 13.05
C ALA A 153 6.38 -4.03 12.25
N THR A 154 6.74 -3.84 10.97
CA THR A 154 6.01 -2.92 10.08
C THR A 154 4.61 -3.41 9.74
N LEU A 155 4.44 -4.71 9.49
CA LEU A 155 3.11 -5.32 9.31
C LEU A 155 2.22 -5.11 10.54
N ASP A 156 2.76 -5.31 11.74
CA ASP A 156 2.02 -5.10 12.99
C ASP A 156 1.61 -3.63 13.17
N ARG A 157 2.50 -2.70 12.82
CA ARG A 157 2.21 -1.25 12.84
C ARG A 157 1.12 -0.86 11.85
N LEU A 158 1.17 -1.37 10.62
CA LEU A 158 0.13 -1.16 9.61
C LEU A 158 -1.21 -1.74 10.09
N ALA A 159 -1.20 -2.93 10.68
CA ALA A 159 -2.40 -3.57 11.21
C ALA A 159 -3.01 -2.75 12.36
N LEU A 160 -2.17 -2.17 13.22
CA LEU A 160 -2.60 -1.28 14.28
C LEU A 160 -3.22 0.00 13.71
N ALA A 161 -2.56 0.67 12.77
CA ALA A 161 -3.07 1.88 12.11
C ALA A 161 -4.46 1.64 11.47
N ILE A 162 -4.61 0.52 10.77
CA ILE A 162 -5.89 0.12 10.16
C ILE A 162 -6.96 -0.18 11.20
N ARG A 163 -6.58 -0.76 12.35
CA ARG A 163 -7.51 -1.05 13.45
C ARG A 163 -7.95 0.21 14.18
N VAL A 164 -7.05 1.17 14.43
CA VAL A 164 -7.38 2.47 15.03
C VAL A 164 -8.39 3.20 14.16
N GLY A 165 -8.26 3.09 12.83
CA GLY A 165 -9.25 3.58 11.88
C GLY A 165 -10.67 3.03 12.07
N ARG A 166 -10.89 1.95 12.84
CA ARG A 166 -12.22 1.35 13.08
C ARG A 166 -12.88 1.77 14.40
N ALA A 167 -12.16 2.49 15.27
CA ALA A 167 -12.64 2.90 16.59
C ALA A 167 -13.48 4.18 16.51
#